data_AF-A0A967WV81-F1
#
_entry.id   AF-A0A967WV81-F1
#
_cell.length_a   1.000
_cell.length_b   1.000
_cell.length_c   1.000
_cell.angle_alpha   90.00
_cell.angle_beta   90.00
_cell.angle_gamma   90.00
#
_symmetry.space_group_name_H-M   'P 1'
#
loop_
_entity.id
_entity.type
_entity.pdbx_description
1 polymer ?
#
loop_
_entity_poly.entity_id
_entity_poly.type
_entity_poly.pdbx_seq_one_letter_code
_entity_poly.pdbx_strand_id
1 'polypeptide(L)' 'YLAQALERFYGLSLRLWHLALPDLGVLAGAVEEHLDLLDAIRSDDGQRAEEIMQDHVRRFYDQVHAVLEERGD' A
#
# COMPACT_ATOMS: atom_id res chain seq x y z
N TYR A 1 -13.00 -17.19 -1.10
CA TYR A 1 -13.58 -15.93 -1.61
C TYR A 1 -12.69 -14.73 -1.25
N LEU A 2 -12.43 -14.46 0.03
CA LEU A 2 -11.59 -13.33 0.46
C LEU A 2 -10.18 -13.33 -0.15
N ALA A 3 -9.44 -14.44 -0.05
CA ALA A 3 -8.09 -14.54 -0.61
C ALA A 3 -8.02 -14.22 -2.11
N GLN A 4 -8.98 -14.72 -2.89
CA GLN A 4 -9.06 -14.46 -4.34
C GLN A 4 -9.39 -12.99 -4.64
N ALA A 5 -10.23 -12.35 -3.82
CA ALA A 5 -10.51 -10.92 -3.94
C ALA A 5 -9.26 -10.09 -3.63
N LEU A 6 -8.55 -10.43 -2.56
CA LEU A 6 -7.29 -9.79 -2.17
C LEU A 6 -6.23 -9.93 -3.27
N GLU A 7 -6.06 -11.11 -3.83
CA GLU A 7 -5.11 -11.36 -4.92
C GLU A 7 -5.46 -10.52 -6.17
N ARG A 8 -6.75 -10.41 -6.50
CA ARG A 8 -7.20 -9.56 -7.60
C ARG A 8 -6.92 -8.08 -7.33
N PHE A 9 -7.24 -7.58 -6.14
CA PHE A 9 -6.99 -6.17 -5.79
C PHE A 9 -5.50 -5.86 -5.74
N TYR A 10 -4.70 -6.77 -5.18
CA TYR A 10 -3.24 -6.68 -5.18
C TYR A 10 -2.67 -6.65 -6.60
N GLY A 11 -3.16 -7.50 -7.50
CA GLY A 11 -2.76 -7.46 -8.90
C GLY A 11 -3.15 -6.15 -9.61
N LEU A 12 -4.23 -5.48 -9.20
CA LEU A 12 -4.62 -4.17 -9.75
C LEU A 12 -3.74 -3.05 -9.18
N SER A 13 -3.48 -3.04 -7.87
CA SER A 13 -2.60 -2.05 -7.24
C SER A 13 -1.19 -2.13 -7.81
N LEU A 14 -0.64 -3.34 -8.00
CA LEU A 14 0.70 -3.51 -8.60
C LEU A 14 0.82 -2.92 -10.01
N ARG A 15 -0.24 -2.94 -10.83
CA ARG A 15 -0.20 -2.34 -12.17
C ARG A 15 -0.12 -0.82 -12.10
N LEU A 16 -0.92 -0.22 -11.22
CA LEU A 16 -0.88 1.23 -10.98
C LEU A 16 0.48 1.65 -10.40
N TRP A 17 1.01 0.85 -9.49
CA TRP A 17 2.34 1.06 -8.92
C TRP A 17 3.43 1.10 -9.99
N HIS A 18 3.47 0.10 -10.88
CA HIS A 18 4.48 0.09 -11.97
C HIS A 18 4.34 1.28 -12.91
N LEU A 19 3.13 1.82 -13.11
CA LEU A 19 2.90 3.00 -13.94
C LEU A 19 3.46 4.28 -13.29
N ALA A 20 3.27 4.44 -11.98
CA ALA A 20 3.70 5.61 -11.21
C ALA A 20 5.15 5.50 -10.69
N LEU A 21 5.73 4.29 -10.65
CA LEU A 21 7.06 4.00 -10.10
C LEU A 21 8.19 4.93 -10.59
N PRO A 22 8.24 5.35 -11.86
CA PRO A 22 9.31 6.24 -12.33
C PRO A 22 9.35 7.60 -11.64
N ASP A 23 8.21 8.08 -11.13
CA ASP A 23 8.07 9.40 -10.50
C ASP A 23 7.86 9.33 -8.99
N LEU A 24 7.46 8.15 -8.49
CA LEU A 24 7.48 7.85 -7.06
C LEU A 24 8.95 7.75 -6.61
N GLY A 25 9.41 8.76 -5.88
CA GLY A 25 10.73 8.79 -5.27
C GLY A 25 11.01 7.63 -4.30
N VAL A 26 12.08 7.73 -3.52
CA VAL A 26 12.60 6.63 -2.69
C VAL A 26 11.55 6.04 -1.73
N LEU A 27 11.35 4.73 -1.83
CA LEU A 27 10.36 3.91 -1.11
C LEU A 27 10.74 3.53 0.33
N ALA A 28 11.73 4.18 0.93
CA ALA A 28 12.29 3.74 2.21
C ALA A 28 11.26 3.70 3.35
N GLY A 29 10.34 4.67 3.40
CA GLY A 29 9.30 4.73 4.44
C GLY A 29 8.26 3.60 4.33
N ALA A 30 8.01 3.07 3.14
CA ALA A 30 7.04 1.98 2.96
C ALA A 30 7.52 0.68 3.61
N VAL A 31 8.83 0.44 3.68
CA VAL A 31 9.40 -0.77 4.30
C VAL A 31 9.27 -0.72 5.83
N GLU A 32 9.42 0.47 6.43
CA GLU A 32 9.27 0.66 7.89
C GLU A 32 7.83 0.35 8.35
N GLU A 33 6.82 0.77 7.60
CA GLU A 33 5.40 0.47 7.89
C GLU A 33 5.10 -1.04 7.93
N HIS A 34 5.83 -1.85 7.14
CA HIS A 34 5.66 -3.31 7.16
C HIS A 34 6.23 -3.96 8.42
N LEU A 35 7.23 -3.35 9.05
CA LEU A 35 7.77 -3.83 10.33
C LEU A 35 6.76 -3.61 11.46
N ASP A 36 6.15 -2.42 11.50
CA ASP A 36 5.11 -2.10 12.49
C ASP A 36 3.90 -3.05 12.36
N LEU A 37 3.50 -3.38 11.12
CA LEU A 37 2.44 -4.36 10.88
C LEU A 37 2.82 -5.75 11.39
N LEU A 38 4.05 -6.19 11.12
CA LEU A 38 4.53 -7.50 11.57
C LEU A 38 4.54 -7.60 13.09
N ASP A 39 4.95 -6.54 13.78
CA ASP A 39 4.99 -6.49 15.23
C ASP A 39 3.59 -6.48 15.86
N ALA A 40 2.63 -5.79 15.24
CA ALA A 40 1.21 -5.85 15.64
C ALA A 40 0.65 -7.27 15.53
N ILE A 41 0.91 -7.95 14.40
CA ILE A 41 0.49 -9.35 14.18
C ILE A 41 1.14 -10.29 15.20
N ARG A 42 2.44 -10.13 15.47
CA ARG A 42 3.17 -10.95 16.46
C ARG A 42 2.65 -10.78 17.88
N SER A 43 2.11 -9.60 18.18
CA SER A 43 1.54 -9.27 19.49
C SER A 43 0.06 -9.62 19.61
N ASP A 44 -0.53 -10.27 18.59
CA ASP A 44 -1.96 -10.59 18.47
C ASP A 44 -2.88 -9.34 18.53
N ASP A 45 -2.33 -8.17 18.16
CA ASP A 45 -3.07 -6.91 18.12
C ASP A 45 -3.71 -6.70 16.74
N GLY A 46 -4.83 -7.40 16.54
CA GLY A 46 -5.58 -7.35 15.27
C GLY A 46 -6.11 -5.97 14.93
N GLN A 47 -6.50 -5.16 15.92
CA GLN A 47 -7.01 -3.81 15.69
C GLN A 47 -5.88 -2.91 15.17
N ARG A 48 -4.71 -2.97 15.79
CA ARG A 48 -3.56 -2.19 15.34
C ARG A 48 -3.09 -2.62 13.94
N ALA A 49 -3.08 -3.92 13.67
CA ALA A 49 -2.74 -4.44 12.35
C ALA A 49 -3.72 -3.95 11.26
N GLU A 50 -5.01 -3.88 11.57
CA GLU A 50 -6.03 -3.33 10.67
C GLU A 50 -5.79 -1.85 10.36
N GLU A 51 -5.57 -1.03 11.39
CA GLU A 51 -5.30 0.41 11.24
C GLU A 51 -4.08 0.66 10.35
N ILE A 52 -2.98 -0.06 10.60
CA ILE A 52 -1.74 0.06 9.82
C ILE A 52 -1.99 -0.30 8.35
N MET A 53 -2.69 -1.41 8.08
CA MET A 53 -2.96 -1.84 6.70
C MET A 53 -3.88 -0.86 5.96
N GLN A 54 -4.89 -0.31 6.64
CA GLN A 54 -5.77 0.69 6.05
C GLN A 54 -5.00 1.96 5.67
N ASP A 55 -4.16 2.46 6.56
CA ASP A 55 -3.35 3.65 6.31
C ASP A 55 -2.31 3.40 5.22
N HIS A 56 -1.68 2.22 5.20
CA HIS A 56 -0.73 1.82 4.17
C HIS A 56 -1.36 1.85 2.75
N VAL A 57 -2.53 1.21 2.59
CA VAL A 57 -3.24 1.19 1.30
C VAL A 57 -3.72 2.58 0.89
N ARG A 58 -4.19 3.40 1.84
CA ARG A 58 -4.62 4.77 1.57
C ARG A 58 -3.46 5.64 1.08
N ARG A 59 -2.32 5.61 1.79
CA ARG A 59 -1.12 6.37 1.41
C ARG A 59 -0.62 5.99 0.02
N PHE A 60 -0.58 4.70 -0.29
CA PHE A 60 -0.25 4.21 -1.63
C PHE A 60 -1.17 4.83 -2.69
N TYR A 61 -2.49 4.82 -2.44
CA TYR A 61 -3.48 5.33 -3.39
C TYR A 61 -3.30 6.84 -3.61
N ASP A 62 -3.16 7.61 -2.53
CA ASP A 62 -2.98 9.06 -2.60
C ASP A 62 -1.71 9.44 -3.36
N GLN A 63 -0.61 8.71 -3.14
CA GLN A 63 0.67 8.92 -3.84
C GLN A 63 0.56 8.62 -5.35
N VAL A 64 -0.04 7.48 -5.70
CA VAL A 64 -0.28 7.12 -7.11
C VAL A 64 -1.17 8.16 -7.77
N HIS A 65 -2.25 8.58 -7.10
CA HIS A 65 -3.18 9.57 -7.63
C HIS A 65 -2.49 10.91 -7.91
N ALA A 66 -1.71 11.42 -6.95
CA ALA A 66 -0.97 12.66 -7.12
C ALA A 66 -0.03 12.62 -8.34
N VAL A 67 0.72 11.52 -8.50
CA VAL A 67 1.61 11.33 -9.65
C VAL A 67 0.85 11.30 -10.98
N LEU A 68 -0.31 10.64 -11.04
CA LEU A 68 -1.12 10.59 -12.26
C LEU A 68 -1.74 11.95 -12.60
N GLU A 69 -2.23 12.69 -11.59
CA GLU A 69 -2.72 14.06 -11.78
C GLU A 69 -1.63 15.00 -12.30
N GLU A 70 -0.40 14.88 -11.80
CA GLU A 70 0.75 15.65 -12.27
C GLU A 70 1.12 15.33 -13.72
N ARG A 71 0.86 14.10 -14.19
CA ARG A 71 1.07 13.66 -15.58
C ARG A 71 -0.02 14.11 -16.55
N GLY A 72 -1.21 14.45 -16.06
CA GLY A 72 -2.37 14.81 -16.89
C GLY A 72 -3.07 13.63 -17.58
N ASP A 73 -2.87 12.40 -17.06
CA ASP A 73 -3.59 11.17 -17.42
C ASP A 73 -4.81 10.93 -16.51
#